data_AF-A0A829GL19-F1
#
_entry.id   AF-A0A829GL19-F1
#
_cell.length_a   1.000
_cell.length_b   1.000
_cell.length_c   1.000
_cell.angle_alpha   90.00
_cell.angle_beta   90.00
_cell.angle_gamma   90.00
#
_symmetry.space_group_name_H-M   'P 1'
#
loop_
_entity.id
_entity.type
_entity.pdbx_description
1 polymer ?
#
loop_
_entity_poly.entity_id
_entity_poly.type
_entity_poly.pdbx_seq_one_letter_code
_entity_poly.pdbx_strand_id
1 'polypeptide(L)' 'MAEKDQISAFSREIIDFQRKNHLTDTEMALNSHVSVEHIHNIKSMREMPDSSVVATLKDYMEHKPSGK' A
#
# COMPACT_ATOMS: atom_id res chain seq x y z
N MET A 1 19.52 -4.59 10.17
CA MET A 1 18.43 -3.71 10.65
C MET A 1 17.57 -3.13 9.52
N ALA A 2 18.00 -3.16 8.25
CA ALA A 2 17.31 -2.48 7.15
C ALA A 2 15.87 -2.97 6.79
N GLU A 3 15.58 -4.27 6.90
CA GLU A 3 14.35 -4.83 6.33
C GLU A 3 13.08 -4.47 7.12
N LYS A 4 13.15 -4.50 8.46
CA LYS A 4 12.04 -4.08 9.32
C LYS A 4 11.73 -2.58 9.17
N ASP A 5 12.77 -1.77 9.03
CA ASP A 5 12.62 -0.33 8.82
C ASP A 5 11.95 -0.05 7.47
N GLN A 6 12.31 -0.78 6.42
CA GLN A 6 11.68 -0.71 5.09
C GLN A 6 10.21 -1.12 5.12
N ILE A 7 9.88 -2.25 5.77
CA ILE A 7 8.48 -2.69 5.91
C ILE A 7 7.68 -1.62 6.66
N SER A 8 8.20 -1.15 7.81
CA SER A 8 7.51 -0.14 8.61
C SER A 8 7.25 1.18 7.85
N ALA A 9 8.22 1.61 7.04
CA ALA A 9 8.10 2.81 6.22
C ALA A 9 7.03 2.63 5.13
N PHE A 10 7.03 1.48 4.45
CA PHE A 10 6.07 1.21 3.39
C PHE A 10 4.64 0.99 3.92
N SER A 11 4.49 0.27 5.05
CA SER A 11 3.21 0.15 5.74
C SER A 11 2.63 1.52 6.08
N ARG A 12 3.46 2.44 6.57
CA ARG A 12 3.05 3.80 6.91
C ARG A 12 2.67 4.60 5.67
N GLU A 13 3.43 4.48 4.59
CA GLU A 13 3.16 5.12 3.30
C GLU A 13 1.76 4.74 2.77
N ILE A 14 1.42 3.46 2.80
CA ILE A 14 0.09 2.95 2.42
C ILE A 14 -1.01 3.54 3.31
N ILE A 15 -0.83 3.51 4.64
CA ILE A 15 -1.82 4.02 5.60
C ILE A 15 -2.07 5.52 5.38
N ASP A 16 -1.00 6.30 5.22
CA ASP A 16 -1.11 7.74 5.04
C ASP A 16 -1.77 8.08 3.70
N PHE A 17 -1.48 7.33 2.65
CA PHE A 17 -2.15 7.48 1.36
C PHE A 17 -3.65 7.16 1.43
N GLN A 18 -4.02 6.04 2.07
CA GLN A 18 -5.42 5.66 2.27
C GLN A 18 -6.18 6.75 3.04
N ARG A 19 -5.59 7.27 4.13
CA ARG A 19 -6.19 8.35 4.93
C ARG A 19 -6.37 9.64 4.13
N LYS A 20 -5.35 10.07 3.39
CA LYS A 20 -5.38 11.29 2.57
C LYS A 20 -6.44 11.22 1.47
N ASN A 21 -6.70 10.03 0.94
CA ASN A 21 -7.61 9.82 -0.18
C ASN A 21 -8.96 9.21 0.25
N HIS A 22 -9.22 9.10 1.55
CA HIS A 22 -10.42 8.46 2.12
C HIS A 22 -10.70 7.05 1.55
N LEU A 23 -9.64 6.26 1.33
CA LEU A 23 -9.74 4.91 0.79
C LEU A 23 -9.76 3.85 1.89
N THR A 24 -10.59 2.84 1.68
CA THR A 24 -10.56 1.56 2.38
C THR A 24 -9.51 0.63 1.78
N ASP A 25 -9.15 -0.44 2.52
CA ASP A 25 -8.28 -1.51 2.00
C ASP A 25 -8.89 -2.15 0.73
N THR A 26 -10.21 -2.32 0.71
CA THR A 26 -10.95 -2.86 -0.43
C THR A 26 -10.85 -1.96 -1.65
N GLU A 27 -11.02 -0.64 -1.50
CA GLU A 27 -10.90 0.29 -2.62
C GLU A 27 -9.47 0.37 -3.14
N MET A 28 -8.48 0.37 -2.25
CA MET A 28 -7.09 0.34 -2.68
C MET A 28 -6.76 -0.93 -3.45
N ALA A 29 -7.18 -2.10 -2.93
CA ALA A 29 -6.99 -3.40 -3.57
C ALA A 29 -7.60 -3.44 -4.98
N LEU A 30 -8.84 -2.97 -5.10
CA LEU A 30 -9.56 -2.96 -6.36
C LEU A 30 -8.85 -2.09 -7.41
N ASN A 31 -8.36 -0.91 -7.02
CA ASN A 31 -7.72 0.02 -7.95
C ASN A 31 -6.27 -0.32 -8.26
N SER A 32 -5.54 -0.94 -7.32
CA SER A 32 -4.15 -1.33 -7.53
C SER A 32 -3.98 -2.75 -8.05
N HIS A 33 -5.05 -3.54 -8.21
CA HIS A 33 -4.98 -4.96 -8.55
C HIS A 33 -4.12 -5.81 -7.59
N VAL A 34 -4.00 -5.38 -6.34
CA VAL A 34 -3.38 -6.16 -5.26
C VAL A 34 -4.48 -6.68 -4.36
N SER A 35 -4.35 -7.89 -3.82
CA SER A 35 -5.39 -8.43 -2.95
C SER A 35 -5.53 -7.62 -1.65
N VAL A 36 -6.76 -7.54 -1.14
CA VAL A 36 -7.06 -6.88 0.14
C VAL A 36 -6.24 -7.47 1.28
N GLU A 37 -6.07 -8.79 1.26
CA GLU A 37 -5.30 -9.52 2.27
C GLU A 37 -3.83 -9.11 2.28
N HIS A 38 -3.19 -8.98 1.11
CA HIS A 38 -1.80 -8.52 1.03
C HIS A 38 -1.68 -7.09 1.57
N ILE A 39 -2.58 -6.18 1.19
CA ILE A 39 -2.58 -4.80 1.71
C ILE A 39 -2.72 -4.81 3.24
N HIS A 40 -3.63 -5.63 3.78
CA HIS A 40 -3.82 -5.75 5.23
C HIS A 40 -2.59 -6.33 5.94
N ASN A 41 -1.96 -7.36 5.38
CA ASN A 41 -0.77 -8.00 5.93
C ASN A 41 0.43 -7.05 5.93
N ILE A 42 0.65 -6.31 4.85
CA ILE A 42 1.70 -5.30 4.74
C ILE A 42 1.48 -4.21 5.78
N LYS A 43 0.25 -3.66 5.89
CA LYS A 43 -0.10 -2.65 6.91
C LYS A 43 0.12 -3.15 8.34
N SER A 44 -0.13 -4.43 8.57
CA SER A 44 0.04 -5.09 9.87
C SER A 44 1.49 -5.55 10.13
N MET A 45 2.41 -5.28 9.20
CA MET A 45 3.80 -5.76 9.21
C MET A 45 3.92 -7.29 9.38
N ARG A 46 2.91 -8.03 8.89
CA ARG A 46 2.84 -9.50 8.93
C ARG A 46 3.48 -10.16 7.72
N GLU A 47 3.67 -9.39 6.66
CA GLU A 47 4.20 -9.85 5.39
C GLU A 47 5.20 -8.82 4.87
N MET A 48 6.29 -9.31 4.30
CA MET A 48 7.19 -8.49 3.50
C MET A 48 6.69 -8.53 2.06
N PRO A 49 6.25 -7.40 1.49
CA PRO A 49 5.74 -7.38 0.13
C PRO A 49 6.87 -7.65 -0.87
N ASP A 50 6.57 -8.46 -1.88
CA ASP A 50 7.45 -8.65 -3.01
C ASP A 50 7.67 -7.34 -3.78
N SER A 51 8.79 -7.25 -4.48
CA SER A 51 9.13 -6.05 -5.27
C SER A 51 8.08 -5.71 -6.33
N SER A 52 7.38 -6.70 -6.88
CA SER A 52 6.27 -6.51 -7.81
C SER A 52 5.07 -5.84 -7.12
N VAL A 53 4.68 -6.30 -5.93
CA VAL A 53 3.59 -5.73 -5.14
C VAL A 53 3.92 -4.28 -4.74
N VAL A 54 5.16 -4.04 -4.31
CA VAL A 54 5.62 -2.67 -4.01
C VAL A 54 5.52 -1.77 -5.24
N ALA A 55 6.00 -2.23 -6.40
CA ALA A 55 5.94 -1.46 -7.63
C ALA A 55 4.50 -1.13 -8.04
N THR A 56 3.60 -2.12 -8.01
CA THR A 56 2.18 -1.91 -8.36
C THR A 56 1.48 -0.94 -7.41
N LEU A 57 1.69 -1.07 -6.10
CA LEU A 57 1.08 -0.16 -5.12
C LEU A 57 1.63 1.26 -5.27
N LYS A 58 2.95 1.41 -5.49
CA LYS A 58 3.56 2.73 -5.72
C LYS A 58 3.08 3.37 -7.01
N ASP A 59 3.00 2.62 -8.10
CA ASP A 59 2.49 3.10 -9.37
C ASP A 59 1.05 3.61 -9.23
N TYR A 60 0.19 2.85 -8.53
CA TYR A 60 -1.15 3.30 -8.20
C TYR A 60 -1.15 4.57 -7.34
N MET A 61 -0.29 4.65 -6.33
CA MET A 61 -0.22 5.81 -5.43
C MET A 61 0.29 7.09 -6.13
N GLU A 62 1.19 6.95 -7.11
CA GLU A 62 1.72 8.06 -7.91
C GLU A 62 0.72 8.54 -8.97
N HIS A 63 0.00 7.61 -9.60
CA HIS A 63 -0.90 7.91 -10.71
C HIS A 63 -2.37 8.00 -10.32
N LYS A 64 -2.72 7.83 -9.03
CA LYS A 64 -4.10 8.00 -8.59
C LYS A 64 -4.56 9.39 -8.99
N PRO A 65 -5.63 9.52 -9.81
CA PRO A 65 -6.14 10.82 -10.17
C PRO A 65 -6.56 11.52 -8.87
N SER A 66 -5.88 12.62 -8.54
CA SER A 66 -6.35 13.53 -7.50
C SER A 66 -7.67 14.11 -8.03
N GLY A 67 -8.79 13.49 -7.65
CA GLY A 67 -10.10 14.07 -7.88
C GLY A 67 -10.08 15.50 -7.35
N LYS A 68 -10.42 16.44 -8.23
CA LYS A 68 -10.46 17.89 -8.00
C LYS A 68 -11.08 18.28 -6.66
#